data_AF-A0A2V7XP44-F1
#
_entry.id   AF-A0A2V7XP44-F1
#
_cell.length_a   1.000
_cell.length_b   1.000
_cell.length_c   1.000
_cell.angle_alpha   90.00
_cell.angle_beta   90.00
_cell.angle_gamma   90.00
#
_symmetry.space_group_name_H-M   'P 1'
#
loop_
_entity.id
_entity.type
_entity.pdbx_description
1 polymer ?
#
loop_
_entity_poly.entity_id
_entity_poly.type
_entity_poly.pdbx_seq_one_letter_code
_entity_poly.pdbx_strand_id
1 'polypeptide(L)'
;MMTRFASPLWLLAALIVIARIVLLIRDRRRRFGAFTISSLSLVSPKLPVRARLAGLPFVLECLAAMMMIIALARPQRVIRMASNDRYGIDIVVALDASGSMAAEDFRPRNRFTVAKELIGDF
;
A
#
# COMPACT_ATOMS: atom_id res chain seq x y z
N MET A 1 -2.60 -8.03 -3.11
CA MET A 1 -1.87 -6.87 -3.69
C MET A 1 -1.83 -5.77 -2.65
N MET A 2 -0.66 -5.46 -2.07
CA MET A 2 -0.55 -4.41 -1.04
C MET A 2 0.13 -3.18 -1.64
N THR A 3 -0.53 -2.03 -1.55
CA THR A 3 0.06 -0.73 -1.88
C THR A 3 0.85 -0.24 -0.67
N ARG A 4 2.15 0.02 -0.85
CA ARG A 4 3.00 0.67 0.17
C ARG A 4 3.50 2.01 -0.37
N PHE A 5 3.61 3.02 0.47
CA PHE A 5 4.34 4.24 0.13
C PHE A 5 5.81 4.04 0.50
N ALA A 6 6.73 4.36 -0.40
CA ALA A 6 8.16 4.29 -0.09
C ALA A 6 8.59 5.44 0.85
N SER A 7 7.91 6.58 0.76
CA SER A 7 8.26 7.82 1.46
C SER A 7 6.99 8.50 2.01
N PRO A 8 6.28 7.89 2.97
CA PRO A 8 4.98 8.37 3.46
C PRO A 8 5.05 9.75 4.13
N LEU A 9 6.23 10.19 4.61
CA LEU A 9 6.41 11.49 5.24
C LEU A 9 6.04 12.67 4.34
N TRP A 10 6.13 12.52 3.01
CA TRP A 10 5.67 13.56 2.07
C TRP A 10 4.19 13.88 2.20
N LEU A 11 3.36 12.95 2.70
CA LEU A 11 1.94 13.21 2.95
C LEU A 11 1.72 14.30 4.00
N LEU A 12 2.69 14.56 4.90
CA LEU A 12 2.61 15.68 5.83
C LEU A 12 2.59 17.03 5.12
N ALA A 13 3.14 17.14 3.92
CA ALA A 13 3.04 18.36 3.11
C ALA A 13 1.59 18.71 2.74
N ALA A 14 0.65 17.76 2.81
CA ALA A 14 -0.78 18.06 2.63
C ALA A 14 -1.30 19.01 3.72
N LEU A 15 -0.68 19.04 4.91
CA LEU A 15 -1.01 20.02 5.95
C LEU A 15 -0.77 21.45 5.50
N ILE A 16 0.23 21.69 4.64
CA ILE A 16 0.50 23.02 4.07
C ILE A 16 -0.65 23.45 3.16
N VAL A 17 -1.15 22.53 2.32
CA VAL A 17 -2.30 22.79 1.44
C VAL A 17 -3.55 23.08 2.28
N ILE A 18 -3.81 22.29 3.32
CA ILE A 18 -4.93 22.50 4.25
C ILE A 18 -4.81 23.85 4.96
N ALA A 19 -3.64 24.19 5.49
CA ALA A 19 -3.39 25.47 6.15
C ALA A 19 -3.67 26.65 5.20
N ARG A 20 -3.22 26.56 3.94
CA ARG A 20 -3.47 27.57 2.90
C ARG A 20 -4.96 27.74 2.60
N ILE A 21 -5.73 26.65 2.55
CA ILE A 21 -7.20 26.68 2.40
C ILE A 21 -7.84 27.37 3.61
N VAL A 22 -7.45 26.98 4.83
CA VAL A 22 -7.99 27.56 6.07
C VAL A 22 -7.72 29.06 6.17
N LEU A 23 -6.50 29.49 5.86
CA LEU A 23 -6.13 30.92 5.85
C LEU A 23 -6.98 31.71 4.84
N LEU A 24 -7.20 31.16 3.63
CA LEU A 24 -8.05 31.80 2.64
C LEU A 24 -9.50 31.93 3.12
N ILE A 25 -10.07 30.88 3.73
CA ILE A 25 -11.43 30.90 4.27
C ILE A 25 -11.52 31.93 5.41
N ARG A 26 -10.53 31.96 6.31
CA ARG A 26 -10.46 32.92 7.41
C ARG A 26 -10.40 34.36 6.91
N ASP A 27 -9.55 34.64 5.93
CA ASP A 27 -9.40 35.96 5.34
C ASP A 27 -10.67 36.40 4.62
N ARG A 28 -11.32 35.50 3.87
CA ARG A 28 -12.61 35.79 3.25
C ARG A 28 -13.67 36.11 4.31
N ARG A 29 -13.82 35.30 5.35
CA ARG A 29 -14.79 35.56 6.45
C ARG A 29 -14.52 36.91 7.13
N ARG A 30 -13.26 37.26 7.39
CA ARG A 30 -12.88 38.55 7.98
C ARG A 30 -13.23 39.74 7.07
N ARG A 31 -12.94 39.63 5.77
CA ARG A 31 -13.28 40.69 4.80
C ARG A 31 -14.80 40.85 4.67
N PHE A 32 -15.56 39.76 4.54
CA PHE A 32 -17.02 39.83 4.46
C PHE A 32 -17.68 40.36 5.75
N GLY A 33 -17.12 40.07 6.93
CA GLY A 33 -17.62 40.63 8.20
C GLY A 33 -17.34 42.12 8.40
N ALA A 34 -16.41 42.71 7.65
CA ALA A 34 -16.06 44.14 7.72
C ALA A 34 -16.79 45.01 6.68
N PHE A 35 -17.47 44.41 5.70
CA PHE A 35 -18.21 45.14 4.67
C PHE A 35 -19.71 45.23 5.02
N THR A 36 -20.11 46.27 5.75
CA THR A 36 -21.51 46.73 5.78
C THR A 36 -21.76 47.60 4.56
N ILE A 37 -22.20 47.01 3.44
CA ILE A 37 -22.63 47.77 2.26
C ILE A 37 -24.12 48.07 2.40
N SER A 38 -24.44 49.30 2.76
CA SER A 38 -25.81 49.79 3.05
C SER A 38 -26.69 50.00 1.81
N SER A 39 -26.27 49.62 0.60
CA SER A 39 -27.02 49.94 -0.63
C SER A 39 -26.68 49.00 -1.80
N LEU A 40 -27.08 47.72 -1.68
CA LEU A 40 -27.05 46.78 -2.82
C LEU A 40 -28.44 46.27 -3.20
N SER A 41 -29.52 46.79 -2.60
CA SER A 41 -30.89 46.36 -2.91
C SER A 41 -31.42 46.87 -4.26
N LEU A 42 -30.73 47.79 -4.95
CA LEU A 42 -31.32 48.48 -6.10
C LEU A 42 -31.00 47.91 -7.48
N VAL A 43 -30.01 47.04 -7.64
CA VAL A 43 -29.75 46.36 -8.92
C VAL A 43 -29.21 44.97 -8.62
N SER A 44 -29.83 43.94 -9.22
CA SER A 44 -29.27 42.57 -9.25
C SER A 44 -28.50 42.39 -10.56
N PRO A 45 -27.23 42.86 -10.67
CA PRO A 45 -26.44 42.57 -11.86
C PRO A 45 -26.18 41.06 -11.92
N LYS A 46 -26.40 40.44 -13.09
CA LYS A 46 -25.97 39.06 -13.35
C LYS A 46 -24.46 38.99 -13.09
N LEU A 47 -24.03 38.11 -12.19
CA LEU A 47 -22.60 37.94 -11.91
C LEU A 47 -21.87 37.54 -13.21
N PRO A 48 -20.81 38.27 -13.60
CA PRO A 48 -20.04 37.92 -14.79
C PRO A 48 -19.40 36.55 -14.59
N VAL A 49 -19.26 35.77 -15.68
CA VAL A 49 -18.65 34.43 -15.66
C VAL A 49 -17.27 34.45 -15.00
N ARG A 50 -16.50 35.52 -15.21
CA ARG A 50 -15.20 35.75 -14.58
C ARG A 50 -15.26 35.79 -13.04
N ALA A 51 -16.32 36.37 -12.46
CA ALA A 51 -16.52 36.37 -11.01
C ALA A 51 -16.93 34.98 -10.50
N ARG A 52 -17.70 34.21 -11.28
CA ARG A 52 -18.05 32.81 -10.94
C ARG A 52 -16.83 31.89 -10.97
N LEU A 53 -15.90 32.13 -11.90
CA LEU A 53 -14.67 31.35 -12.08
C LEU A 53 -13.47 31.86 -11.27
N ALA A 54 -13.63 32.93 -10.48
CA ALA A 54 -12.51 33.52 -9.73
C ALA A 54 -11.86 32.55 -8.71
N GLY A 55 -12.59 31.52 -8.27
CA GLY A 55 -12.04 30.46 -7.41
C GLY A 55 -11.33 29.33 -8.15
N LEU A 56 -11.52 29.21 -9.48
CA LEU A 56 -11.04 28.07 -10.25
C LEU A 56 -9.50 27.93 -10.24
N PRO A 57 -8.70 28.99 -10.43
CA PRO A 57 -7.24 28.87 -10.40
C PRO A 57 -6.73 28.34 -9.06
N PHE A 58 -7.34 28.77 -7.95
CA PHE A 58 -6.96 28.31 -6.61
C PHE A 58 -7.26 26.83 -6.38
N VAL A 59 -8.41 26.35 -6.86
CA VAL A 59 -8.77 24.93 -6.77
C VAL A 59 -7.80 24.08 -7.59
N LEU A 60 -7.46 24.54 -8.80
CA LEU A 60 -6.49 23.85 -9.67
C LEU A 60 -5.09 23.82 -9.04
N GLU A 61 -4.64 24.92 -8.43
CA GLU A 61 -3.37 24.98 -7.70
C GLU A 61 -3.31 23.96 -6.55
N CYS A 62 -4.37 23.89 -5.73
CA CYS A 62 -4.44 22.91 -4.63
C CYS A 62 -4.45 21.47 -5.14
N LEU A 63 -5.19 21.21 -6.23
CA LEU A 63 -5.26 19.88 -6.83
C LEU A 63 -3.88 19.46 -7.39
N ALA A 64 -3.21 20.35 -8.11
CA ALA A 64 -1.87 20.12 -8.64
C ALA A 64 -0.87 19.85 -7.51
N ALA A 65 -0.91 20.64 -6.42
CA ALA A 65 -0.08 20.41 -5.24
C ALA A 65 -0.35 19.04 -4.60
N MET A 66 -1.62 18.65 -4.44
CA MET A 66 -1.97 17.32 -3.90
C MET A 66 -1.47 16.18 -4.79
N MET A 67 -1.60 16.29 -6.11
CA MET A 67 -1.09 15.29 -7.04
C MET A 67 0.45 15.17 -6.96
N MET A 68 1.14 16.31 -6.84
CA MET A 68 2.60 16.33 -6.65
C MET A 68 3.01 15.65 -5.34
N ILE A 69 2.30 15.92 -4.24
CA ILE A 69 2.55 15.27 -2.93
C ILE A 69 2.36 13.76 -3.01
N ILE A 70 1.30 13.30 -3.67
CA ILE A 70 1.03 11.86 -3.85
C ILE A 70 2.14 11.22 -4.71
N ALA A 71 2.59 11.89 -5.76
CA ALA A 71 3.69 11.42 -6.60
C ALA A 71 5.01 11.30 -5.79
N LEU A 72 5.32 12.28 -4.94
CA LEU A 72 6.49 12.29 -4.06
C LEU A 72 6.42 11.24 -2.93
N ALA A 73 5.23 10.91 -2.45
CA ALA A 73 5.03 9.79 -1.52
C ALA A 73 5.33 8.42 -2.15
N ARG A 74 5.44 8.38 -3.49
CA ARG A 74 5.89 7.24 -4.30
C ARG A 74 5.08 5.97 -3.97
N PRO A 75 3.79 5.92 -4.34
CA PRO A 75 2.95 4.74 -4.16
C PRO A 75 3.51 3.57 -4.99
N GLN A 76 3.82 2.46 -4.31
CA GLN A 76 4.34 1.25 -4.91
C GLN A 76 3.32 0.12 -4.79
N ARG A 77 3.09 -0.58 -5.90
CA ARG A 77 2.37 -1.86 -5.91
C ARG A 77 3.40 -2.96 -5.70
N VAL A 78 3.38 -3.58 -4.51
CA VAL A 78 4.31 -4.68 -4.23
C VAL A 78 3.65 -5.98 -4.62
N ILE A 79 4.24 -6.64 -5.61
CA ILE A 79 3.97 -8.03 -5.92
C ILE A 79 4.95 -8.82 -5.06
N ARG A 80 4.48 -9.33 -3.92
CA ARG A 80 5.20 -10.40 -3.23
C ARG A 80 4.95 -11.65 -4.08
N MET A 81 5.89 -11.97 -4.96
CA MET A 81 6.03 -13.35 -5.40
C MET A 81 6.25 -14.13 -4.11
N ALA A 82 5.30 -14.99 -3.73
CA ALA A 82 5.58 -15.98 -2.71
C ALA A 82 6.69 -16.83 -3.32
N SER A 83 7.94 -16.54 -2.97
CA SER A 83 9.00 -17.52 -3.11
C SER A 83 8.57 -18.60 -2.14
N ASN A 84 7.90 -19.63 -2.67
CA ASN A 84 7.83 -20.88 -1.97
C ASN A 84 9.28 -21.38 -2.02
N ASP A 85 10.09 -20.88 -1.08
CA ASP A 85 11.49 -21.23 -0.92
C ASP A 85 11.49 -22.69 -0.50
N ARG A 86 11.33 -23.55 -1.51
CA ARG A 86 11.55 -24.98 -1.42
C ARG A 86 13.05 -25.13 -1.41
N TYR A 87 13.61 -24.98 -0.21
CA TYR A 87 14.94 -25.46 0.06
C TYR A 87 14.92 -26.96 -0.21
N GLY A 88 15.51 -27.38 -1.34
CA GLY A 88 15.77 -28.79 -1.59
C GLY A 88 16.71 -29.28 -0.51
N ILE A 89 16.28 -30.25 0.28
CA ILE A 89 17.15 -30.95 1.22
C ILE A 89 17.67 -32.20 0.52
N ASP A 90 18.99 -32.34 0.44
CA ASP A 90 19.63 -33.57 -0.03
C ASP A 90 19.63 -34.58 1.12
N ILE A 91 18.86 -35.66 0.98
CA ILE A 91 18.77 -36.72 1.99
C ILE A 91 19.63 -37.90 1.52
N VAL A 92 20.66 -38.23 2.31
CA VAL A 92 21.46 -39.45 2.13
C VAL A 92 20.98 -40.48 3.14
N VAL A 93 20.49 -41.62 2.65
CA VAL A 93 20.04 -42.73 3.49
C VAL A 93 21.10 -43.84 3.48
N ALA A 94 21.61 -44.20 4.65
CA ALA A 94 22.51 -45.33 4.82
C ALA A 94 21.75 -46.50 5.46
N LEU A 95 21.81 -47.67 4.82
CA LEU A 95 21.16 -48.89 5.30
C LEU A 95 22.23 -49.87 5.81
N ASP A 96 22.05 -50.36 7.04
CA ASP A 96 22.90 -51.40 7.61
C ASP A 96 22.63 -52.77 6.94
N ALA A 97 23.70 -53.53 6.69
CA ALA A 97 23.68 -54.87 6.11
C ALA A 97 24.27 -55.93 7.07
N SER A 98 24.34 -55.62 8.37
CA SER A 98 24.79 -56.55 9.40
C SER A 98 23.90 -57.79 9.52
N GLY A 99 24.43 -58.86 10.11
CA GLY A 99 23.69 -60.12 10.30
C GLY A 99 22.38 -59.96 11.09
N SER A 100 22.28 -58.97 11.98
CA SER A 100 21.03 -58.64 12.68
C SER A 100 19.91 -58.15 11.76
N MET A 101 20.23 -57.62 10.58
CA MET A 101 19.23 -57.17 9.60
C MET A 101 18.55 -58.33 8.86
N ALA A 102 19.09 -59.55 8.95
CA ALA A 102 18.44 -60.77 8.47
C ALA A 102 17.35 -61.29 9.42
N ALA A 103 17.14 -60.67 10.58
CA ALA A 103 16.10 -61.09 11.53
C ALA A 103 14.69 -60.95 10.94
N GLU A 104 13.86 -61.97 11.13
CA GLU A 104 12.49 -62.08 10.62
C GLU A 104 11.43 -61.62 11.63
N ASP A 105 11.62 -60.47 12.26
CA ASP A 105 10.63 -59.92 13.19
C ASP A 105 9.34 -59.49 12.47
N PHE A 106 9.38 -59.35 11.14
CA PHE A 106 8.29 -58.91 10.28
C PHE A 106 7.85 -60.02 9.30
N ARG A 107 7.58 -61.22 9.81
CA ARG A 107 7.23 -62.39 8.98
C ARG A 107 6.15 -62.07 7.93
N PRO A 108 6.32 -62.53 6.68
CA PRO A 108 7.39 -63.43 6.20
C PRO A 108 8.70 -62.72 5.80
N ARG A 109 8.87 -61.43 6.13
CA ARG A 109 10.00 -60.60 5.68
C ARG A 109 11.02 -60.36 6.80
N ASN A 110 12.27 -60.12 6.41
CA ASN A 110 13.33 -59.69 7.33
C ASN A 110 13.46 -58.15 7.38
N ARG A 111 14.12 -57.64 8.42
CA ARG A 111 14.30 -56.18 8.65
C ARG A 111 14.91 -55.48 7.43
N PHE A 112 15.88 -56.10 6.77
CA PHE A 112 16.53 -55.54 5.59
C PHE A 112 15.57 -55.33 4.43
N THR A 113 14.75 -56.34 4.11
CA THR A 113 13.74 -56.25 3.04
C THR A 113 12.71 -55.17 3.35
N VAL A 114 12.22 -55.11 4.59
CA VAL A 114 11.23 -54.11 5.01
C VAL A 114 11.79 -52.69 4.95
N ALA A 115 13.03 -52.47 5.43
CA ALA A 115 13.66 -51.16 5.40
C ALA A 115 13.88 -50.67 3.95
N LYS A 116 14.33 -51.55 3.04
CA LYS A 116 14.52 -51.22 1.63
C LYS A 116 13.20 -50.85 0.93
N GLU A 117 12.12 -51.57 1.23
CA GLU A 117 10.79 -51.30 0.68
C GLU A 117 10.27 -49.94 1.15
N LEU A 118 10.34 -49.66 2.46
CA LEU A 118 9.92 -48.37 3.02
C LEU A 118 10.72 -47.20 2.42
N ILE A 119 12.03 -47.35 2.27
CA ILE A 119 12.86 -46.30 1.63
C ILE A 119 12.47 -46.07 0.17
N GLY A 120 12.02 -47.11 -0.54
CA GLY A 120 11.55 -46.98 -1.93
C GLY A 120 10.17 -46.34 -2.07
N ASP A 121 9.34 -46.44 -1.03
CA ASP A 121 8.00 -45.85 -0.97
C ASP A 121 7.99 -44.38 -0.49
N PHE A 122 9.11 -43.91 0.09
CA PHE A 122 9.33 -42.55 0.57
C PHE A 122 9.81 -41.60 -0.55
#